data_AF-A0A238ZTS8-F1
#
_entry.id   AF-A0A238ZTS8-F1
#
_cell.length_a   1.000
_cell.length_b   1.000
_cell.length_c   1.000
_cell.angle_alpha   90.00
_cell.angle_beta   90.00
_cell.angle_gamma   90.00
#
_symmetry.space_group_name_H-M   'P 1'
#
loop_
_entity.id
_entity.type
_entity.pdbx_description
1 polymer ?
#
loop_
_entity_poly.entity_id
_entity_poly.type
_entity_poly.pdbx_seq_one_letter_code
_entity_poly.pdbx_strand_id
1 'polypeptide(L)'
;MRAAGSAEPGHGAVSSLLIGTCPGQPVCVAVHTYLFVDGLDVVARSDSRMAGLDPRRLLRPGGPLHPADMPREVEVAAEERPEPGPDRLSIRVRLRGGTVIWSGLLYPGDDGGAVEEVRFRLEQYLGEIERAYADVTADRRGARAWRPVAGDS
;
A
#
# COMPACT_ATOMS: atom_id res chain seq x y z
N MET A 1 -5.87 7.17 -50.01
CA MET A 1 -5.03 6.48 -49.00
C MET A 1 -4.73 7.46 -47.88
N ARG A 2 -5.32 7.26 -46.70
CA ARG A 2 -4.92 7.93 -45.46
C ARG A 2 -4.50 6.84 -44.49
N ALA A 3 -3.25 6.92 -44.03
CA ALA A 3 -2.69 6.00 -43.07
C ALA A 3 -3.55 6.02 -41.80
N ALA A 4 -3.98 4.84 -41.36
CA ALA A 4 -4.42 4.63 -40.00
C ALA A 4 -3.24 4.96 -39.10
N GLY A 5 -3.36 6.04 -38.32
CA GLY A 5 -2.52 6.23 -37.16
C GLY A 5 -2.86 5.13 -36.18
N SER A 6 -2.04 4.07 -36.17
CA SER A 6 -2.01 3.13 -35.06
C SER A 6 -1.71 3.94 -33.82
N ALA A 7 -2.74 4.19 -33.01
CA ALA A 7 -2.53 4.52 -31.62
C ALA A 7 -1.90 3.27 -31.00
N GLU A 8 -0.57 3.28 -30.93
CA GLU A 8 0.18 2.36 -30.09
C GLU A 8 -0.51 2.36 -28.72
N PRO A 9 -0.90 1.20 -28.15
CA PRO A 9 -1.46 1.18 -26.82
C PRO A 9 -0.38 1.75 -25.91
N GLY A 10 -0.65 2.92 -25.33
CA GLY A 10 0.29 3.58 -24.44
C GLY A 10 0.79 2.56 -23.45
N HIS A 11 2.11 2.38 -23.38
CA HIS A 11 2.74 1.73 -22.24
C HIS A 11 2.27 2.53 -21.02
N GLY A 12 1.20 2.07 -20.37
CA GLY A 12 0.53 2.78 -19.30
C GLY A 12 1.57 3.23 -18.30
N ALA A 13 1.54 4.51 -17.94
CA ALA A 13 2.55 5.12 -17.10
C ALA A 13 2.83 4.23 -15.88
N VAL A 14 4.11 4.00 -15.60
CA VAL A 14 4.52 3.27 -14.41
C VAL A 14 4.42 4.23 -13.24
N SER A 15 3.59 3.87 -12.26
CA SER A 15 3.45 4.55 -10.99
C SER A 15 4.57 4.15 -10.04
N SER A 16 4.82 5.04 -9.09
CA SER A 16 5.67 4.81 -7.94
C SER A 16 4.85 4.35 -6.73
N LEU A 17 5.41 3.45 -5.92
CA LEU A 17 4.84 3.03 -4.66
C LEU A 17 5.77 3.44 -3.52
N LEU A 18 5.19 3.98 -2.46
CA LEU A 18 5.83 4.17 -1.17
C LEU A 18 4.89 3.65 -0.06
N ILE A 19 5.45 2.87 0.85
CA ILE A 19 4.76 2.23 1.96
C ILE A 19 5.30 2.83 3.26
N GLY A 20 4.47 3.63 3.91
CA GLY A 20 4.74 4.18 5.24
C GLY A 20 4.11 3.35 6.35
N THR A 21 4.48 3.64 7.59
CA THR A 21 3.82 3.06 8.76
C THR A 21 3.57 4.12 9.83
N CYS A 22 2.35 4.21 10.36
CA CYS A 22 2.09 4.96 11.58
C CYS A 22 2.61 4.14 12.77
N PRO A 23 3.45 4.69 13.66
CA PRO A 23 3.93 3.98 14.85
C PRO A 23 2.83 3.74 15.91
N GLY A 24 1.60 4.20 15.67
CA GLY A 24 0.50 4.13 16.63
C GLY A 24 0.47 5.35 17.53
N GLN A 25 0.22 5.15 18.82
CA GLN A 25 0.04 6.24 19.77
C GLN A 25 1.28 7.14 19.88
N PRO A 26 1.13 8.46 20.10
CA PRO A 26 -0.15 9.17 20.32
C PRO A 26 -0.87 9.59 19.02
N VAL A 27 -0.27 9.34 17.85
CA VAL A 27 -0.77 9.85 16.56
C VAL A 27 -1.98 9.06 16.07
N CYS A 28 -1.93 7.73 16.20
CA CYS A 28 -2.97 6.82 15.74
C CYS A 28 -3.40 5.88 16.87
N VAL A 29 -4.62 5.33 16.80
CA VAL A 29 -5.12 4.36 17.78
C VAL A 29 -4.38 3.02 17.74
N ALA A 30 -3.80 2.68 16.58
CA ALA A 30 -3.01 1.47 16.36
C ALA A 30 -1.92 1.70 15.30
N VAL A 31 -0.96 0.78 15.23
CA VAL A 31 0.02 0.73 14.14
C VAL A 31 -0.67 0.33 12.84
N HIS A 32 -0.52 1.13 11.80
CA HIS A 32 -1.11 0.88 10.49
C HIS A 32 -0.18 1.25 9.34
N THR A 33 -0.49 0.75 8.15
CA THR A 33 0.24 1.01 6.92
C THR A 33 -0.32 2.24 6.20
N TYR A 34 0.55 3.06 5.61
CA TYR A 34 0.16 4.06 4.61
C TYR A 34 0.60 3.56 3.23
N LEU A 35 -0.26 3.70 2.23
CA LEU A 35 0.02 3.29 0.85
C LEU A 35 -0.03 4.53 -0.04
N PHE A 36 1.13 5.00 -0.51
CA PHE A 36 1.23 6.14 -1.39
C PHE A 36 1.51 5.67 -2.82
N VAL A 37 0.64 6.05 -3.75
CA VAL A 37 0.84 5.83 -5.18
C VAL A 37 1.04 7.17 -5.84
N ASP A 38 2.20 7.39 -6.46
CA ASP A 38 2.58 8.68 -7.03
C ASP A 38 2.48 9.85 -6.03
N GLY A 39 2.70 9.54 -4.75
CA GLY A 39 2.60 10.50 -3.64
C GLY A 39 1.20 10.64 -3.04
N LEU A 40 0.18 9.99 -3.61
CA LEU A 40 -1.19 10.04 -3.13
C LEU A 40 -1.49 8.91 -2.15
N ASP A 41 -1.94 9.27 -0.95
CA ASP A 41 -2.42 8.29 0.04
C ASP A 41 -3.70 7.63 -0.46
N VAL A 42 -3.57 6.38 -0.91
CA VAL A 42 -4.68 5.58 -1.47
C VAL A 42 -5.78 5.40 -0.44
N VAL A 43 -5.44 5.15 0.83
CA VAL A 43 -6.42 4.87 1.88
C VAL A 43 -7.22 6.13 2.20
N ALA A 44 -6.52 7.22 2.53
CA ALA A 44 -7.17 8.47 2.91
C ALA A 44 -8.00 9.09 1.78
N ARG A 45 -7.59 8.88 0.51
CA ARG A 45 -8.34 9.37 -0.66
C ARG A 45 -9.51 8.47 -1.05
N SER A 46 -9.47 7.18 -0.75
CA SER A 46 -10.62 6.29 -0.93
C SER A 46 -11.71 6.57 0.10
N ASP A 47 -11.35 6.61 1.39
CA ASP A 47 -12.25 7.02 2.47
C ASP A 47 -11.41 7.53 3.65
N SER A 48 -11.56 8.80 3.99
CA SER A 48 -10.82 9.44 5.09
C SER A 48 -11.08 8.86 6.48
N ARG A 49 -12.10 8.00 6.64
CA ARG A 49 -12.43 7.29 7.89
C ARG A 49 -11.69 5.97 8.04
N MET A 50 -11.04 5.49 6.98
CA MET A 50 -10.30 4.24 6.98
C MET A 50 -8.85 4.45 7.40
N ALA A 51 -8.28 3.43 8.02
CA ALA A 51 -6.84 3.32 8.22
C ALA A 51 -6.32 2.03 7.61
N GLY A 52 -5.07 2.06 7.15
CA GLY A 52 -4.44 0.87 6.62
C GLY A 52 -4.38 -0.26 7.63
N LEU A 53 -4.24 -1.50 7.15
CA LEU A 53 -4.08 -2.63 8.05
C LEU A 53 -2.67 -2.68 8.66
N ASP A 54 -2.54 -3.47 9.73
CA ASP A 54 -1.25 -3.72 10.39
C ASP A 54 -0.19 -4.16 9.37
N PRO A 55 0.99 -3.51 9.32
CA PRO A 55 2.00 -3.78 8.31
C PRO A 55 2.54 -5.21 8.36
N ARG A 56 2.49 -5.90 9.51
CA ARG A 56 2.89 -7.32 9.61
C ARG A 56 1.89 -8.25 8.95
N ARG A 57 0.62 -7.83 8.84
CA ARG A 57 -0.39 -8.59 8.09
C ARG A 57 -0.19 -8.41 6.60
N LEU A 58 0.14 -7.21 6.13
CA LEU A 58 0.25 -6.89 4.70
C LEU A 58 1.61 -7.24 4.08
N LEU A 59 2.71 -6.87 4.76
CA LEU A 59 4.06 -6.80 4.18
C LEU A 59 4.93 -8.01 4.46
N ARG A 60 4.45 -9.00 5.22
CA ARG A 60 5.24 -10.21 5.49
C ARG A 60 5.68 -10.86 4.17
N PRO A 61 6.86 -11.50 4.12
CA PRO A 61 7.29 -12.26 2.93
C PRO A 61 6.21 -13.26 2.48
N GLY A 62 5.89 -13.27 1.19
CA GLY A 62 4.79 -14.06 0.62
C GLY A 62 3.38 -13.66 1.10
N GLY A 63 3.25 -12.49 1.74
CA GLY A 63 2.01 -11.94 2.27
C GLY A 63 1.05 -11.43 1.20
N PRO A 64 -0.07 -10.82 1.61
CA PRO A 64 -1.15 -10.40 0.70
C PRO A 64 -0.69 -9.46 -0.42
N LEU A 65 0.22 -8.52 -0.12
CA LEU A 65 0.74 -7.59 -1.13
C LEU A 65 1.81 -8.20 -2.04
N HIS A 66 2.31 -9.40 -1.74
CA HIS A 66 3.29 -10.05 -2.62
C HIS A 66 2.63 -10.41 -3.95
N PRO A 67 3.21 -10.00 -5.09
CA PRO A 67 2.56 -10.18 -6.38
C PRO A 67 2.53 -11.67 -6.76
N ALA A 68 1.47 -12.07 -7.47
CA ALA A 68 1.28 -13.41 -8.00
C ALA A 68 0.64 -13.33 -9.38
N ASP A 69 0.88 -14.34 -10.23
CA ASP A 69 0.34 -14.35 -11.61
C ASP A 69 -1.19 -14.37 -11.64
N MET A 70 -1.80 -15.01 -10.64
CA MET A 70 -3.26 -14.96 -10.45
C MET A 70 -3.67 -13.74 -9.63
N PRO A 71 -4.69 -12.99 -10.09
CA PRO A 71 -5.25 -11.88 -9.32
C PRO A 71 -5.60 -12.33 -7.90
N ARG A 72 -5.16 -11.56 -6.92
CA ARG A 72 -5.51 -11.75 -5.51
C ARG A 72 -6.22 -10.50 -5.02
N GLU A 73 -7.35 -10.69 -4.38
CA GLU A 73 -7.99 -9.61 -3.63
C GLU A 73 -7.27 -9.43 -2.29
N VAL A 74 -6.94 -8.19 -1.97
CA VAL A 74 -6.14 -7.80 -0.81
C VAL A 74 -6.85 -6.68 -0.09
N GLU A 75 -7.29 -6.94 1.13
CA GLU A 75 -7.77 -5.90 2.03
C GLU A 75 -6.57 -5.06 2.48
N VAL A 76 -6.62 -3.75 2.24
CA VAL A 76 -5.52 -2.83 2.57
C VAL A 76 -5.88 -1.87 3.69
N ALA A 77 -7.17 -1.60 3.91
CA ALA A 77 -7.65 -0.75 4.98
C ALA A 77 -8.98 -1.25 5.54
N ALA A 78 -9.26 -0.84 6.78
CA ALA A 78 -10.53 -1.05 7.44
C ALA A 78 -10.95 0.23 8.18
N GLU A 79 -12.24 0.37 8.46
CA GLU A 79 -12.75 1.50 9.21
C GLU A 79 -12.20 1.51 10.65
N GLU A 80 -11.75 2.68 11.13
CA GLU A 80 -11.31 2.83 12.53
C GLU A 80 -12.48 3.02 13.51
N ARG A 81 -13.69 3.34 12.99
CA ARG A 81 -14.89 3.68 13.77
C ARG A 81 -16.12 2.94 13.26
N PRO A 82 -17.17 2.77 14.07
CA PRO A 82 -18.41 2.15 13.64
C PRO A 82 -19.38 3.22 13.11
N GLU A 83 -19.18 3.73 11.90
CA GLU A 83 -20.18 4.54 11.18
C GLU A 83 -20.73 3.74 9.98
N PRO A 84 -21.90 4.09 9.41
CA PRO A 84 -22.36 3.44 8.19
C PRO A 84 -21.39 3.74 7.03
N GLY A 85 -20.79 2.69 6.48
CA GLY A 85 -19.81 2.75 5.39
C GLY A 85 -19.38 1.35 4.95
N PRO A 86 -18.59 1.22 3.87
CA PRO A 86 -17.90 -0.03 3.60
C PRO A 86 -16.84 -0.27 4.68
N ASP A 87 -16.92 -1.39 5.39
CA ASP A 87 -16.00 -1.70 6.50
C ASP A 87 -14.54 -1.89 6.05
N ARG A 88 -14.29 -2.10 4.74
CA ARG A 88 -13.00 -2.50 4.18
C ARG A 88 -12.73 -1.89 2.81
N LEU A 89 -11.46 -1.56 2.57
CA LEU A 89 -10.93 -1.25 1.24
C LEU A 89 -10.13 -2.44 0.73
N SER A 90 -10.53 -2.97 -0.42
CA SER A 90 -9.84 -4.07 -1.10
C SER A 90 -9.27 -3.61 -2.43
N ILE A 91 -8.08 -4.12 -2.78
CA ILE A 91 -7.46 -3.96 -4.09
C ILE A 91 -7.23 -5.34 -4.72
N ARG A 92 -7.15 -5.42 -6.04
CA ARG A 92 -6.73 -6.65 -6.73
C ARG A 92 -5.31 -6.50 -7.22
N VAL A 93 -4.43 -7.37 -6.75
CA VAL A 93 -3.00 -7.41 -7.12
C VAL A 93 -2.75 -8.55 -8.08
N ARG A 94 -2.09 -8.27 -9.21
CA ARG A 94 -1.65 -9.28 -10.19
C ARG A 94 -0.28 -8.95 -10.74
N LEU A 95 0.55 -9.96 -10.93
CA LEU A 95 1.77 -9.90 -11.73
C LEU A 95 1.47 -10.20 -13.20
N ARG A 96 1.98 -9.38 -14.12
CA ARG A 96 1.92 -9.64 -15.56
C ARG A 96 3.19 -9.15 -16.24
N GLY A 97 4.01 -10.08 -16.72
CA GLY A 97 5.18 -9.76 -17.55
C GLY A 97 6.18 -8.79 -16.91
N GLY A 98 6.43 -8.91 -15.60
CA GLY A 98 7.31 -7.99 -14.86
C GLY A 98 6.65 -6.70 -14.35
N THR A 99 5.34 -6.55 -14.56
CA THR A 99 4.56 -5.41 -14.06
C THR A 99 3.56 -5.90 -13.01
N VAL A 100 3.58 -5.26 -11.84
CA VAL A 100 2.54 -5.45 -10.82
C VAL A 100 1.39 -4.49 -11.12
N ILE A 101 0.18 -5.01 -11.19
CA ILE A 101 -1.04 -4.27 -11.49
C ILE A 101 -1.91 -4.28 -10.24
N TRP A 102 -2.26 -3.10 -9.75
CA TRP A 102 -3.34 -2.92 -8.79
C TRP A 102 -4.57 -2.44 -9.53
N SER A 103 -5.69 -3.12 -9.35
CA SER A 103 -6.98 -2.80 -9.99
C SER A 103 -8.12 -2.83 -8.97
N GLY A 104 -9.27 -2.28 -9.33
CA GLY A 104 -10.39 -2.12 -8.41
C GLY A 104 -10.21 -0.94 -7.45
N LEU A 105 -9.32 -0.01 -7.81
CA LEU A 105 -9.19 1.27 -7.14
C LEU A 105 -10.37 2.16 -7.55
N LEU A 106 -10.81 3.06 -6.68
CA LEU A 106 -11.85 4.07 -6.97
C LEU A 106 -11.58 5.32 -6.14
N TYR A 107 -10.38 5.90 -6.24
CA TYR A 107 -10.03 7.15 -5.57
C TYR A 107 -9.71 8.25 -6.59
N PRO A 108 -9.96 9.53 -6.25
CA PRO A 108 -9.65 10.64 -7.15
C PRO A 108 -8.14 10.84 -7.28
N GLY A 109 -7.62 10.86 -8.50
CA GLY A 109 -6.25 11.22 -8.84
C GLY A 109 -5.98 12.72 -8.66
N ASP A 110 -4.76 13.15 -8.99
CA ASP A 110 -4.34 14.55 -8.90
C ASP A 110 -5.06 15.47 -9.88
N ASP A 111 -5.46 14.93 -11.04
CA ASP A 111 -6.25 15.63 -12.04
C ASP A 111 -7.76 15.63 -11.74
N GLY A 112 -8.18 15.03 -10.62
CA GLY A 112 -9.57 14.84 -10.23
C GLY A 112 -10.27 13.68 -10.96
N GLY A 113 -9.60 12.99 -11.87
CA GLY A 113 -10.10 11.78 -12.52
C GLY A 113 -10.10 10.57 -11.58
N ALA A 114 -10.98 9.59 -11.82
CA ALA A 114 -10.98 8.36 -11.03
C ALA A 114 -9.78 7.49 -11.41
N VAL A 115 -8.98 7.11 -10.42
CA VAL A 115 -7.90 6.12 -10.58
C VAL A 115 -8.49 4.74 -10.33
N GLU A 116 -8.59 3.95 -11.41
CA GLU A 116 -9.15 2.59 -11.37
C GLU A 116 -8.08 1.49 -11.32
N GLU A 117 -6.92 1.77 -11.91
CA GLU A 117 -5.82 0.84 -12.08
C GLU A 117 -4.48 1.57 -12.10
N VAL A 118 -3.48 1.02 -11.43
CA VAL A 118 -2.10 1.52 -11.43
C VAL A 118 -1.12 0.38 -11.68
N ARG A 119 0.04 0.71 -12.24
CA ARG A 119 1.05 -0.25 -12.70
C ARG A 119 2.41 0.08 -12.09
N PHE A 120 3.08 -0.92 -11.54
CA PHE A 120 4.41 -0.76 -10.95
C PHE A 120 5.41 -1.69 -11.65
N ARG A 121 6.66 -1.25 -11.75
CA ARG A 121 7.77 -2.16 -12.08
C ARG A 121 7.97 -3.13 -10.92
N LEU A 122 8.15 -4.41 -11.23
CA LEU A 122 8.28 -5.47 -10.22
C LEU A 122 9.42 -5.19 -9.23
N GLU A 123 10.57 -4.75 -9.72
CA GLU A 123 11.77 -4.52 -8.90
C GLU A 123 11.54 -3.39 -7.89
N GLN A 124 10.93 -2.28 -8.34
CA GLN A 124 10.56 -1.17 -7.46
C GLN A 124 9.54 -1.61 -6.42
N TYR A 125 8.51 -2.35 -6.85
CA TYR A 125 7.43 -2.80 -5.98
C TYR A 125 7.92 -3.75 -4.89
N LEU A 126 8.73 -4.75 -5.24
CA LEU A 126 9.29 -5.70 -4.28
C LEU A 126 10.31 -5.04 -3.35
N GLY A 127 11.20 -4.20 -3.90
CA GLY A 127 12.17 -3.47 -3.08
C GLY A 127 11.50 -2.59 -2.03
N GLU A 128 10.36 -1.99 -2.36
CA GLU A 128 9.57 -1.19 -1.44
C GLU A 128 8.89 -2.01 -0.35
N ILE A 129 8.31 -3.17 -0.70
CA ILE A 129 7.76 -4.12 0.30
C ILE A 129 8.85 -4.58 1.27
N GLU A 130 10.02 -4.96 0.75
CA GLU A 130 11.15 -5.43 1.55
C GLU A 130 11.67 -4.35 2.50
N ARG A 131 11.85 -3.12 2.00
CA ARG A 131 12.26 -1.95 2.78
C ARG A 131 11.27 -1.68 3.92
N ALA A 132 9.99 -1.56 3.60
CA ALA A 132 8.95 -1.25 4.59
C ALA A 132 8.81 -2.38 5.64
N TYR A 133 8.92 -3.64 5.23
CA TYR A 133 8.93 -4.76 6.17
C TYR A 133 10.16 -4.74 7.08
N ALA A 134 11.34 -4.44 6.54
CA ALA A 134 12.56 -4.30 7.33
C ALA A 134 12.40 -3.23 8.42
N ASP A 135 11.86 -2.06 8.10
CA ASP A 135 11.62 -0.97 9.06
C ASP A 135 10.70 -1.43 10.21
N VAL A 136 9.59 -2.11 9.88
CA VAL A 136 8.64 -2.66 10.86
C VAL A 136 9.31 -3.68 11.79
N THR A 137 10.26 -4.46 11.28
CA THR A 137 10.98 -5.45 12.10
C THR A 137 12.14 -4.84 12.90
N ALA A 138 12.77 -3.77 12.40
CA ALA A 138 13.84 -3.06 13.08
C ALA A 138 13.31 -2.33 14.32
N ASP A 139 12.18 -1.64 14.21
CA ASP A 139 11.50 -0.96 15.31
C ASP A 139 11.25 -1.90 16.51
N ARG A 140 10.83 -3.14 16.25
CA ARG A 140 10.66 -4.16 17.31
C ARG A 140 11.95 -4.51 18.04
N ARG A 141 13.09 -4.57 17.33
CA ARG A 141 14.37 -4.94 17.95
C ARG A 141 14.86 -3.80 18.85
N GLY A 142 14.65 -2.56 18.43
CA GLY A 142 14.89 -1.37 19.26
C GLY A 142 14.02 -1.38 20.52
N ALA A 143 12.72 -1.63 20.38
CA ALA A 143 11.79 -1.70 21.51
C ALA A 143 12.09 -2.84 22.50
N ARG A 144 12.64 -3.98 22.03
CA ARG A 144 13.02 -5.11 22.89
C ARG A 144 14.41 -4.95 23.54
N ALA A 145 15.29 -4.14 22.96
CA ALA A 145 16.65 -3.91 23.46
C ALA A 145 16.73 -2.85 24.56
N TRP A 146 15.70 -2.04 24.76
CA TRP A 146 15.64 -1.09 25.87
C TRP A 146 15.34 -1.81 27.19
N ARG A 147 16.36 -1.93 28.06
CA ARG A 147 16.19 -2.23 29.48
C ARG A 147 16.44 -0.94 30.26
N PRO A 148 15.53 -0.48 31.13
CA PRO A 148 15.86 0.59 32.05
C PRO A 148 16.97 0.09 32.97
N VAL A 149 18.08 0.84 33.04
CA VAL A 149 19.04 0.70 34.12
C VAL A 149 18.31 1.12 35.40
N ALA A 150 17.98 0.15 36.25
CA ALA A 150 17.54 0.45 37.59
C ALA A 150 18.73 1.15 38.29
N GLY A 151 18.59 2.45 38.52
CA GLY A 151 19.50 3.18 39.38
C GLY A 151 19.30 2.68 40.80
N ASP A 152 20.31 2.02 41.34
CA ASP A 152 20.44 1.77 42.77
C ASP A 152 20.57 3.13 43.49
N SER A 153 19.81 3.29 44.57
CA SER A 153 19.98 4.38 45.55
C SER A 153 19.89 3.78 46.94
#